data_AF-A0A3D5AHP8-F1
#
_entry.id   AF-A0A3D5AHP8-F1
#
_cell.length_a   1.000
_cell.length_b   1.000
_cell.length_c   1.000
_cell.angle_alpha   90.00
_cell.angle_beta   90.00
_cell.angle_gamma   90.00
#
_symmetry.space_group_name_H-M   'P 1'
#
loop_
_entity.id
_entity.type
_entity.pdbx_description
1 polymer ?
#
loop_
_entity_poly.entity_id
_entity_poly.type
_entity_poly.pdbx_seq_one_letter_code
_entity_poly.pdbx_strand_id
1 'polypeptide(L)' 'MEPDHAGLEALTMLVDSGQLRVHVQQTFPLEQAAQAHEVGETGRTTGKLVILP' A
#
# COMPACT_ATOMS: atom_id res chain seq x y z
N MET A 1 -3.72 -3.79 -18.29
CA MET A 1 -4.94 -3.54 -17.51
C MET A 1 -4.68 -2.29 -16.70
N GLU A 2 -5.36 -1.20 -17.03
CA GLU A 2 -5.28 0.03 -16.25
C GLU A 2 -6.24 -0.11 -15.06
N PRO A 3 -5.87 0.31 -13.84
CA PRO A 3 -6.84 0.36 -12.75
C PRO A 3 -7.94 1.35 -13.13
N ASP A 4 -9.17 0.85 -13.28
CA ASP A 4 -10.35 1.68 -13.52
C ASP A 4 -11.06 2.01 -12.19
N HIS A 5 -11.91 3.03 -12.26
CA HIS A 5 -12.63 3.53 -11.09
C HIS A 5 -13.52 2.46 -10.45
N ALA A 6 -14.24 1.66 -11.25
CA ALA A 6 -15.16 0.66 -10.72
C ALA A 6 -14.41 -0.46 -9.98
N GLY A 7 -13.22 -0.83 -10.47
CA GLY A 7 -12.32 -1.74 -9.74
C GLY A 7 -11.90 -1.21 -8.37
N LEU A 8 -11.56 0.08 -8.27
CA LEU A 8 -11.18 0.71 -7.00
C LEU A 8 -12.37 0.87 -6.04
N GLU A 9 -13.58 1.16 -6.53
CA GLU A 9 -14.80 1.20 -5.73
C GLU A 9 -15.10 -0.18 -5.12
N ALA A 10 -14.98 -1.25 -5.92
CA ALA A 10 -15.17 -2.61 -5.43
C ALA A 10 -14.16 -2.98 -4.33
N LEU A 11 -12.88 -2.61 -4.48
CA LEU A 11 -11.87 -2.80 -3.45
C LEU A 11 -12.20 -2.02 -2.17
N THR A 12 -12.71 -0.79 -2.30
CA THR A 12 -13.11 0.04 -1.16
C THR A 12 -14.23 -0.62 -0.37
N MET A 13 -15.26 -1.15 -1.03
CA MET A 13 -16.34 -1.91 -0.37
C MET A 13 -15.82 -3.13 0.41
N LEU A 14 -14.81 -3.82 -0.11
CA LEU A 14 -14.20 -4.95 0.58
C LEU A 14 -13.43 -4.50 1.83
N VAL A 15 -12.75 -3.35 1.78
CA VAL A 15 -12.08 -2.76 2.95
C VAL A 15 -13.10 -2.33 4.00
N ASP A 16 -14.15 -1.60 3.60
CA ASP A 16 -15.17 -1.08 4.50
C ASP A 16 -15.96 -2.19 5.20
N SER A 17 -16.26 -3.28 4.47
CA SER A 17 -16.90 -4.47 5.04
C SER A 17 -15.96 -5.35 5.87
N GLY A 18 -14.68 -5.00 5.97
CA GLY A 18 -13.65 -5.74 6.72
C GLY A 18 -13.21 -7.07 6.08
N GLN A 19 -13.65 -7.33 4.84
CA GLN A 19 -13.31 -8.53 4.06
C GLN A 19 -11.93 -8.43 3.40
N LEU A 20 -11.41 -7.22 3.22
CA LEU A 20 -10.05 -6.94 2.78
C LEU A 20 -9.31 -6.12 3.84
N ARG A 21 -8.12 -6.58 4.23
CA ARG A 21 -7.25 -5.87 5.18
C ARG A 21 -5.90 -5.62 4.53
N VAL A 22 -5.47 -4.36 4.53
CA VAL A 22 -4.12 -4.00 4.10
C VAL A 22 -3.15 -4.36 5.21
N HIS A 23 -2.19 -5.24 4.92
CA HIS A 23 -1.07 -5.48 5.81
C HIS A 23 -0.02 -4.40 5.57
N VAL A 24 0.18 -3.51 6.54
CA VAL A 24 1.26 -2.51 6.50
C VAL A 24 2.49 -3.14 7.12
N GLN A 25 3.54 -3.30 6.33
CA GLN A 25 4.81 -3.84 6.81
C GLN A 25 5.55 -2.81 7.64
N GLN A 26 5.67 -1.60 7.10
CA GLN A 26 6.45 -0.52 7.69
C GLN A 26 5.95 0.83 7.16
N THR A 27 6.07 1.84 8.01
CA THR A 27 5.83 3.24 7.66
C THR A 27 7.15 4.01 7.61
N PHE A 28 7.25 4.96 6.68
CA PHE A 28 8.38 5.90 6.59
C PHE A 28 7.82 7.32 6.62
N PRO A 29 8.47 8.26 7.31
CA PRO A 29 8.13 9.66 7.13
C PRO A 29 8.56 10.14 5.73
N LEU A 30 7.95 11.21 5.23
CA LEU A 30 8.13 11.67 3.85
C LEU A 30 9.60 11.95 3.50
N GLU A 31 10.39 12.43 4.46
CA GLU A 31 11.81 12.71 4.25
C GLU A 31 12.63 11.43 3.98
N GLN A 32 12.08 10.26 4.33
CA GLN A 32 12.68 8.95 4.13
C GLN A 32 12.06 8.18 2.94
N ALA A 33 11.32 8.84 2.04
CA ALA A 33 10.72 8.19 0.88
C ALA A 33 11.74 7.44 -0.01
N ALA A 34 12.97 7.94 -0.11
CA ALA A 34 14.05 7.25 -0.82
C ALA A 34 14.37 5.89 -0.19
N GLN A 35 14.47 5.82 1.15
CA GLN A 35 14.70 4.58 1.87
C GLN A 35 13.53 3.60 1.70
N ALA A 36 12.30 4.10 1.69
CA ALA A 36 11.13 3.26 1.41
C ALA A 36 11.20 2.61 0.02
N HIS A 37 11.64 3.34 -1.01
CA HIS A 37 11.87 2.77 -2.33
C HIS A 37 12.99 1.73 -2.33
N GLU A 38 14.14 2.02 -1.72
CA GLU A 38 15.25 1.06 -1.62
C GLU A 38 14.80 -0.26 -0.98
N VAL A 39 14.02 -0.20 0.10
CA VAL A 39 13.45 -1.39 0.76
C VAL A 39 12.46 -2.10 -0.17
N GLY A 40 11.60 -1.37 -0.88
CA GLY A 40 10.61 -1.92 -1.81
C GLY A 40 11.25 -2.68 -2.97
N GLU A 41 12.33 -2.15 -3.54
CA GLU A 41 13.06 -2.74 -4.68
C GLU A 41 13.73 -4.08 -4.32
N THR A 42 13.95 -4.38 -3.04
CA THR A 42 14.49 -5.68 -2.63
C THR A 42 13.56 -6.86 -2.93
N GLY A 43 12.27 -6.60 -3.17
CA GLY A 43 11.25 -7.64 -3.37
C GLY A 43 10.99 -8.51 -2.14
N ARG A 44 11.51 -8.14 -0.96
CA ARG A 44 11.36 -8.88 0.31
C ARG A 44 10.28 -8.32 1.22
N THR A 45 9.45 -7.42 0.69
CA THR A 45 8.36 -6.82 1.45
C THR A 45 7.15 -7.74 1.43
N THR A 46 6.51 -7.92 2.58
CA THR A 46 5.21 -8.60 2.68
C THR A 46 4.20 -7.55 3.10
N GLY A 47 3.29 -7.18 2.20
CA GLY A 47 2.33 -6.09 2.44
C GLY A 47 2.75 -4.78 1.79
N LYS A 48 2.32 -3.66 2.37
CA LYS A 48 2.53 -2.30 1.85
C LYS A 48 3.51 -1.52 2.72
N LEU A 49 4.34 -0.72 2.05
CA LEU A 49 5.09 0.37 2.66
C LEU A 49 4.24 1.64 2.56
N VAL A 50 4.11 2.37 3.66
CA VAL A 50 3.29 3.59 3.71
C VAL A 50 4.18 4.80 4.00
N ILE A 51 3.99 5.86 3.23
CA ILE A 51 4.64 7.14 3.49
C ILE A 51 3.70 8.01 4.31
N LEU A 52 4.21 8.54 5.42
CA LEU A 52 3.51 9.48 6.29
C LEU A 52 3.96 10.91 5.97
N PRO A 53 3.08 11.91 6.09
CA PRO A 53 3.42 13.31 5.86
C PRO A 53 4.44 13.83 6.89
#